data_AF-A0A518JM14-F1
#
_entry.id   AF-A0A518JM14-F1
#
_cell.length_a   1.000
_cell.length_b   1.000
_cell.length_c   1.000
_cell.angle_alpha   90.00
_cell.angle_beta   90.00
_cell.angle_gamma   90.00
#
_symmetry.space_group_name_H-M   'P 1'
#
loop_
_entity.id
_entity.type
_entity.pdbx_description
1 polymer ?
#
loop_
_entity_poly.entity_id
_entity_poly.type
_entity_poly.pdbx_seq_one_letter_code
_entity_poly.pdbx_strand_id
1 'polypeptide(L)'
;MKTSDITTAPDDKTLRQFGFLLGLILVIAAGFRWHAGSTNLAGTMIAAAVASAAIGAVVPGMLKPLFVGWMIAVFPIRWLVSHMILAIIYYGIITPLGLILRIAGHDPLGRRKSRRPSHWIAAEPEVAAERYLKQY
;
A
#
# COMPACT_ATOMS: atom_id res chain seq x y z
N MET A 1 1.32 11.86 -14.74
CA MET A 1 1.93 11.47 -13.46
C MET A 1 2.39 12.74 -12.75
N LYS A 2 1.73 13.15 -11.65
CA LYS A 2 2.17 14.29 -10.84
C LYS A 2 3.26 13.79 -9.89
N THR A 3 4.44 14.39 -9.94
CA THR A 3 5.60 14.07 -9.09
C THR A 3 5.52 14.74 -7.70
N SER A 4 4.35 15.30 -7.34
CA SER A 4 4.14 16.11 -6.13
C SER A 4 4.05 15.32 -4.82
N ASP A 5 4.00 13.99 -4.86
CA ASP A 5 3.77 13.16 -3.67
C ASP A 5 5.06 12.75 -2.95
N ILE A 6 6.22 13.16 -3.47
CA ILE A 6 7.50 12.97 -2.80
C ILE A 6 7.73 14.20 -1.93
N THR A 7 7.52 14.05 -0.62
CA THR A 7 7.82 15.05 0.41
C THR A 7 9.32 15.37 0.43
N THR A 8 9.74 16.20 -0.52
CA THR A 8 11.13 16.69 -0.68
C THR A 8 11.52 17.69 0.41
N ALA A 9 10.52 18.23 1.12
CA ALA A 9 10.67 18.97 2.37
C ALA A 9 10.00 18.21 3.52
N PRO A 10 10.67 17.21 4.13
CA PRO A 10 10.15 16.56 5.32
C PRO A 10 10.11 17.54 6.50
N ASP A 11 9.05 17.46 7.30
CA ASP A 11 8.92 18.18 8.57
C ASP A 11 9.94 17.64 9.59
N ASP A 12 10.39 18.50 10.51
CA ASP A 12 11.41 18.14 11.52
C ASP A 12 10.92 16.99 12.42
N LYS A 13 9.60 16.92 12.66
CA LYS A 13 8.96 15.81 13.37
C LYS A 13 9.12 14.48 12.63
N THR A 14 8.96 14.48 11.30
CA THR A 14 9.11 13.28 10.46
C THR A 14 10.56 12.80 10.45
N LEU A 15 11.53 13.71 10.40
CA LEU A 15 12.96 13.37 10.47
C LEU A 15 13.35 12.76 11.83
N ARG A 16 12.82 13.30 12.92
CA ARG A 16 12.98 12.72 14.27
C ARG A 16 12.40 11.31 14.37
N GLN A 17 11.17 11.13 13.91
CA GLN A 17 10.51 9.82 13.88
C GLN A 17 11.29 8.80 13.04
N PHE A 18 11.82 9.22 11.88
CA PHE A 18 12.67 8.38 11.05
C PHE A 18 13.96 7.96 11.77
N GLY A 19 14.63 8.88 12.47
CA GLY A 19 15.81 8.56 13.27
C GLY A 19 15.53 7.50 14.36
N PHE A 20 14.42 7.63 15.08
CA PHE A 20 14.01 6.63 16.07
C PHE A 20 13.62 5.29 15.44
N LEU A 21 12.90 5.31 14.32
CA LEU A 21 12.48 4.10 13.62
C LEU A 21 13.70 3.34 13.07
N LEU A 22 14.65 4.06 12.47
CA LEU A 22 15.91 3.49 11.99
C LEU A 22 16.73 2.90 13.13
N GLY A 23 16.84 3.61 14.25
CA GLY A 23 17.49 3.10 15.46
C GLY A 23 16.84 1.82 15.99
N LEU A 24 15.50 1.77 16.06
CA LEU A 24 14.76 0.58 16.48
C LEU A 24 15.02 -0.62 15.56
N ILE A 25 14.98 -0.42 14.24
CA ILE A 25 15.25 -1.46 13.24
C ILE A 25 16.69 -2.00 13.41
N LEU A 26 17.67 -1.12 13.62
CA LEU A 26 19.06 -1.51 13.82
C LEU A 26 19.27 -2.28 15.14
N VAL A 27 18.57 -1.92 16.22
CA VAL A 27 18.60 -2.67 17.48
C VAL A 27 18.03 -4.08 17.31
N ILE A 28 16.88 -4.21 16.64
CA ILE A 28 16.27 -5.52 16.36
C ILE A 28 17.22 -6.37 15.51
N ALA A 29 17.79 -5.80 14.45
CA ALA A 29 18.76 -6.48 13.59
C ALA A 29 20.03 -6.91 14.36
N ALA A 30 20.53 -6.06 15.27
CA ALA A 30 21.66 -6.39 16.13
C ALA A 30 21.35 -7.56 17.08
N GLY A 31 20.13 -7.62 17.64
CA GLY A 31 19.67 -8.74 18.48
C GLY A 31 19.67 -10.07 17.72
N PHE A 32 19.15 -10.09 16.49
CA PHE A 32 19.21 -11.29 15.63
C PHE A 32 20.65 -11.69 15.29
N ARG A 33 21.51 -10.72 14.99
CA ARG A 33 22.94 -10.93 14.66
C ARG A 33 23.77 -11.41 15.84
N TRP A 34 23.42 -11.00 17.06
CA TRP A 34 24.03 -11.48 18.29
C TRP A 34 23.69 -12.97 18.47
N HIS A 35 22.43 -13.36 18.26
CA HIS A 35 22.04 -14.77 18.26
C HIS A 35 22.76 -15.62 17.21
N ALA A 36 23.20 -15.01 16.10
CA ALA A 36 23.98 -15.66 15.03
C ALA A 36 25.50 -15.72 15.29
N GLY A 37 25.98 -15.37 16.50
CA GLY A 37 27.40 -15.56 16.91
C GLY A 37 28.38 -14.49 16.41
N SER A 38 27.88 -13.36 15.90
CA SER A 38 28.70 -12.35 15.21
C SER A 38 28.82 -11.04 15.98
N THR A 39 29.46 -11.11 17.16
CA THR A 39 29.49 -10.06 18.18
C THR A 39 30.04 -8.72 17.68
N ASN A 40 31.07 -8.73 16.82
CA ASN A 40 31.67 -7.49 16.29
C ASN A 40 30.67 -6.70 15.43
N LEU A 41 29.87 -7.38 14.60
CA LEU A 41 28.91 -6.70 13.73
C LEU A 41 27.70 -6.20 14.54
N ALA A 42 27.26 -6.96 15.54
CA ALA A 42 26.20 -6.53 16.45
C ALA A 42 26.59 -5.25 17.21
N GLY A 43 27.84 -5.14 17.68
CA GLY A 43 28.36 -3.92 18.31
C GLY A 43 28.34 -2.71 17.38
N THR A 44 28.79 -2.87 16.13
CA THR A 44 28.74 -1.77 15.14
C THR A 44 27.32 -1.34 14.80
N MET A 45 26.36 -2.27 14.76
CA MET A 45 24.95 -1.97 14.48
C MET A 45 24.29 -1.22 15.64
N ILE A 46 24.61 -1.57 16.89
CA ILE A 46 24.14 -0.84 18.07
C ILE A 46 24.72 0.58 18.10
N ALA A 47 26.02 0.73 17.81
CA ALA A 47 26.66 2.04 17.71
C ALA A 47 26.00 2.91 16.62
N ALA A 48 25.70 2.32 15.45
CA ALA A 48 24.96 2.98 14.38
C ALA A 48 23.52 3.34 14.78
N ALA A 49 22.84 2.48 15.56
CA ALA A 49 21.50 2.75 16.08
C ALA A 49 21.51 3.97 17.01
N VAL A 50 22.43 4.01 17.98
CA VAL A 50 22.58 5.13 18.91
C VAL A 50 22.96 6.41 18.16
N ALA A 51 23.88 6.33 17.21
CA ALA A 51 24.27 7.48 16.40
C ALA A 51 23.09 8.02 15.58
N SER A 52 22.30 7.16 14.94
CA SER A 52 21.12 7.58 14.16
C SER A 52 20.04 8.23 15.03
N ALA A 53 19.77 7.69 16.22
CA ALA A 53 18.82 8.25 17.17
C ALA A 53 19.29 9.59 17.75
N ALA A 54 20.59 9.70 18.09
CA ALA A 54 21.19 10.93 18.60
C ALA A 54 21.22 12.04 17.53
N ILE A 55 21.61 11.72 16.29
CA ILE A 55 21.59 12.67 15.17
C ILE A 55 20.14 13.11 14.88
N GLY A 56 19.18 12.20 14.94
CA GLY A 56 17.75 12.51 14.79
C GLY A 56 17.22 13.46 15.85
N ALA A 57 17.68 13.32 17.09
CA ALA A 57 17.26 14.18 18.21
C ALA A 57 17.90 15.57 18.16
N VAL A 58 19.20 15.66 17.85
CA VAL A 58 19.99 16.91 17.96
C VAL A 58 20.00 17.71 16.66
N VAL A 59 20.20 17.07 15.51
CA VAL A 59 20.31 17.74 14.20
C VAL A 59 19.52 16.96 13.14
N PRO A 60 18.17 17.07 13.14
CA PRO A 60 17.33 16.33 12.19
C PRO A 60 17.66 16.66 10.73
N GLY A 61 18.17 17.87 10.46
CA GLY A 61 18.56 18.31 9.11
C GLY A 61 19.65 17.46 8.44
N MET A 62 20.55 16.81 9.20
CA MET A 62 21.57 15.91 8.63
C MET A 62 20.99 14.59 8.13
N LEU A 63 19.85 14.15 8.66
CA LEU A 63 19.14 12.94 8.20
C LEU A 63 18.31 13.17 6.94
N LYS A 64 18.09 14.42 6.54
CA LYS A 64 17.30 14.80 5.37
C LYS A 64 17.76 14.12 4.07
N PRO A 65 19.05 14.17 3.64
CA PRO A 65 19.47 13.51 2.41
C PRO A 65 19.32 11.98 2.46
N LEU A 66 19.57 11.38 3.63
CA LEU A 66 19.38 9.94 3.83
C LEU A 66 17.90 9.56 3.73
N PHE A 67 17.02 10.33 4.37
CA PHE A 67 15.57 10.14 4.31
C PHE A 67 15.04 10.26 2.87
N VAL A 68 15.47 11.30 2.14
CA VAL A 68 15.05 11.51 0.75
C VAL A 68 15.56 10.37 -0.16
N GLY A 69 16.82 9.97 -0.03
CA GLY A 69 17.38 8.84 -0.78
C GLY A 69 16.64 7.53 -0.49
N TRP A 70 16.34 7.27 0.78
CA TRP A 70 15.55 6.11 1.19
C TRP A 70 14.12 6.15 0.62
N MET A 71 13.47 7.30 0.66
CA MET A 71 12.13 7.48 0.09
C MET A 71 12.08 7.23 -1.42
N ILE A 72 13.12 7.63 -2.14
CA ILE A 72 13.25 7.34 -3.58
C ILE A 72 13.41 5.83 -3.80
N ALA A 73 14.22 5.14 -2.98
CA ALA A 73 14.41 3.70 -3.08
C ALA A 73 13.14 2.89 -2.76
N VAL A 74 12.31 3.37 -1.81
CA VAL A 74 11.04 2.72 -1.44
C VAL A 74 9.92 2.99 -2.45
N PHE A 75 10.02 4.06 -3.25
CA PHE A 75 9.01 4.40 -4.24
C PHE A 75 8.63 3.25 -5.21
N PRO A 76 9.58 2.57 -5.89
CA PRO A 76 9.24 1.43 -6.77
C PRO A 76 8.65 0.24 -6.01
N ILE A 77 9.05 0.02 -4.76
CA ILE A 77 8.50 -1.04 -3.91
C ILE A 77 7.02 -0.76 -3.64
N ARG A 78 6.66 0.49 -3.34
CA ARG A 78 5.26 0.90 -3.14
C ARG A 78 4.42 0.55 -4.37
N TRP A 79 4.90 0.89 -5.56
CA TRP A 79 4.22 0.57 -6.81
C TRP A 79 4.03 -0.94 -6.97
N LEU A 80 5.08 -1.72 -6.73
CA LEU A 80 5.04 -3.18 -6.80
C LEU A 80 4.02 -3.77 -5.82
N VAL A 81 4.02 -3.33 -4.56
CA VAL A 81 3.09 -3.81 -3.53
C VAL A 81 1.64 -3.51 -3.90
N SER A 82 1.33 -2.30 -4.39
CA SER A 82 -0.02 -1.97 -4.84
C SER A 82 -0.50 -2.87 -5.98
N HIS A 83 0.37 -3.14 -6.97
CA HIS A 83 0.03 -4.04 -8.08
C HIS A 83 -0.07 -5.49 -7.63
N MET A 84 0.79 -5.92 -6.71
CA MET A 84 0.80 -7.26 -6.15
C MET A 84 -0.47 -7.54 -5.34
N ILE A 85 -0.92 -6.60 -4.50
CA ILE A 85 -2.18 -6.73 -3.75
C ILE A 85 -3.36 -6.83 -4.73
N LEU A 86 -3.39 -5.96 -5.76
CA LEU A 86 -4.44 -6.02 -6.78
C LEU A 86 -4.44 -7.36 -7.52
N ALA A 87 -3.26 -7.86 -7.89
CA ALA A 87 -3.11 -9.16 -8.54
C ALA A 87 -3.58 -10.30 -7.63
N ILE A 88 -3.22 -10.29 -6.35
CA ILE A 88 -3.68 -11.29 -5.37
C ILE A 88 -5.19 -11.27 -5.24
N ILE A 89 -5.82 -10.10 -5.12
CA ILE A 89 -7.28 -9.99 -5.02
C ILE A 89 -7.93 -10.49 -6.31
N TYR A 90 -7.44 -10.04 -7.47
CA TYR A 90 -8.02 -10.37 -8.75
C TYR A 90 -7.89 -11.86 -9.08
N TYR A 91 -6.68 -12.41 -8.97
CA TYR A 91 -6.41 -13.81 -9.33
C TYR A 91 -6.70 -14.80 -8.19
N GLY A 92 -6.64 -14.37 -6.93
CA GLY A 92 -6.89 -15.22 -5.77
C GLY A 92 -8.36 -15.24 -5.33
N ILE A 93 -9.13 -14.19 -5.59
CA ILE A 93 -10.53 -14.10 -5.14
C ILE A 93 -11.48 -13.96 -6.34
N ILE A 94 -11.33 -12.89 -7.13
CA ILE A 94 -12.31 -12.55 -8.17
C ILE A 94 -12.35 -13.60 -9.28
N THR A 95 -11.19 -14.01 -9.78
CA THR A 95 -11.05 -14.98 -10.87
C THR A 95 -11.59 -16.36 -10.50
N PRO A 96 -11.20 -16.98 -9.36
CA PRO A 96 -11.75 -18.28 -8.98
C PRO A 96 -13.25 -18.20 -8.69
N LEU A 97 -13.74 -17.12 -8.09
CA LEU A 97 -15.18 -16.93 -7.88
C LEU A 97 -15.94 -16.89 -9.21
N GLY A 98 -15.44 -16.14 -10.20
CA GLY A 98 -16.01 -16.11 -11.54
C GLY A 98 -15.94 -17.47 -12.25
N LEU A 99 -14.85 -18.23 -12.05
CA LEU A 99 -14.71 -19.57 -12.59
C LEU A 99 -15.70 -20.55 -11.95
N ILE A 100 -15.89 -20.50 -10.63
CA ILE A 100 -16.87 -21.29 -9.89
C ILE A 100 -18.28 -20.99 -10.41
N LEU A 101 -18.66 -19.71 -10.53
CA LEU A 101 -19.97 -19.32 -11.07
C LEU A 101 -20.16 -19.83 -12.51
N ARG A 102 -19.12 -19.76 -13.35
CA ARG A 102 -19.14 -20.26 -14.72
C ARG A 102 -19.33 -21.78 -14.79
N ILE A 103 -18.64 -22.54 -13.93
CA ILE A 103 -18.77 -24.00 -13.84
C ILE A 103 -20.15 -24.39 -13.27
N ALA A 104 -20.64 -23.67 -12.26
CA ALA A 104 -21.97 -23.86 -11.68
C ALA A 104 -23.12 -23.50 -12.65
N GLY A 105 -22.80 -22.99 -13.85
CA GLY A 105 -23.79 -22.62 -14.85
C GLY A 105 -24.59 -21.37 -14.51
N HIS A 106 -24.20 -20.64 -13.47
CA HIS A 106 -24.81 -19.38 -13.08
C HIS A 106 -24.27 -18.27 -13.98
N ASP A 107 -25.14 -17.70 -14.82
CA ASP A 107 -24.83 -16.59 -15.71
C ASP A 107 -25.51 -15.30 -15.20
N PRO A 108 -24.95 -14.66 -14.16
CA PRO A 108 -25.54 -13.45 -13.57
C PRO A 108 -25.54 -12.26 -14.54
N LEU A 109 -24.74 -12.31 -15.60
CA LEU A 109 -24.65 -11.26 -16.61
C LEU A 109 -25.54 -11.54 -17.84
N GLY A 110 -26.28 -12.66 -17.87
CA GLY A 110 -27.19 -13.02 -18.97
C GLY A 110 -26.52 -13.01 -20.35
N ARG A 111 -25.22 -13.32 -20.40
CA ARG A 111 -24.39 -13.26 -21.63
C ARG A 111 -24.52 -14.50 -22.51
N ARG A 112 -25.19 -15.56 -22.04
CA ARG A 112 -25.56 -16.68 -22.90
C ARG A 112 -26.36 -16.15 -24.09
N LYS A 113 -26.02 -16.65 -25.28
CA LYS A 113 -26.73 -16.37 -26.53
C LYS A 113 -28.20 -16.74 -26.33
N SER A 114 -29.02 -15.74 -26.03
CA SER A 114 -30.46 -15.91 -25.98
C SER A 114 -30.99 -15.85 -27.41
N ARG A 115 -32.09 -16.54 -27.69
CA ARG A 115 -32.76 -16.48 -29.00
C ARG A 115 -33.44 -15.12 -29.26
N ARG A 116 -33.26 -14.14 -28.36
CA ARG A 116 -33.86 -12.80 -28.43
C ARG A 116 -33.00 -11.88 -29.31
N PRO A 117 -33.63 -10.95 -30.05
CA PRO A 117 -32.92 -10.02 -30.93
C PRO A 117 -32.08 -8.97 -30.16
N SER A 118 -32.34 -8.75 -28.87
CA SER A 118 -31.56 -7.85 -28.03
C SER A 118 -31.47 -8.32 -26.57
N HIS A 119 -30.42 -7.89 -25.87
CA HIS A 119 -30.26 -8.03 -24.42
C HIS A 119 -30.90 -6.87 -23.64
N TRP A 120 -31.76 -6.07 -24.29
CA TRP A 120 -32.38 -4.91 -23.65
C TRP A 120 -33.32 -5.35 -22.52
N ILE A 121 -33.07 -4.84 -21.32
CA ILE A 121 -33.95 -4.99 -20.16
C ILE A 121 -34.81 -3.72 -20.13
N ALA A 122 -36.13 -3.87 -20.20
CA ALA A 122 -37.03 -2.72 -20.10
C ALA A 122 -36.82 -2.04 -18.75
N ALA A 123 -36.64 -0.72 -18.75
CA ALA A 123 -36.61 0.04 -17.52
C ALA A 123 -37.96 -0.13 -16.79
N GLU A 124 -37.91 -0.24 -15.47
CA GLU A 124 -39.09 -0.17 -14.62
C GLU A 124 -39.89 1.09 -15.02
N PRO A 125 -41.21 1.00 -15.23
CA PRO A 125 -42.01 2.16 -15.63
C PRO A 125 -41.78 3.32 -14.65
N GLU A 126 -41.47 4.50 -15.20
CA GLU A 126 -41.20 5.70 -14.42
C GLU A 126 -42.31 5.93 -13.40
N VAL A 127 -41.96 5.86 -12.12
CA VAL A 127 -42.82 6.36 -11.05
C VAL A 127 -43.00 7.85 -11.34
N ALA A 128 -44.25 8.28 -11.53
CA ALA A 128 -44.62 9.63 -11.95
C ALA A 128 -43.72 10.70 -11.31
N ALA A 129 -43.14 11.57 -12.14
CA ALA A 129 -42.17 12.60 -11.75
C ALA A 129 -42.67 13.45 -10.55
N GLU A 130 -43.98 13.59 -10.40
CA GLU A 130 -44.67 14.23 -9.27
C GLU A 130 -44.29 13.67 -7.89
N ARG A 131 -43.88 12.40 -7.80
CA ARG A 131 -43.47 11.75 -6.53
C ARG A 131 -42.10 12.22 -6.05
N TYR A 132 -41.22 12.65 -6.95
CA TYR A 132 -39.90 13.22 -6.61
C TYR A 132 -40.02 14.67 -6.12
N LEU A 133 -41.08 15.39 -6.53
CA LEU A 133 -41.30 16.79 -6.16
C LEU A 133 -41.93 16.98 -4.77
N LYS A 134 -42.36 15.90 -4.09
CA LYS A 134 -43.00 15.94 -2.76
C LYS A 134 -42.08 15.58 -1.59
N GLN A 135 -40.76 15.59 -1.79
CA GLN A 135 -39.80 15.16 -0.75
C GLN A 135 -39.35 16.29 0.21
N TYR A 136 -39.87 17.51 0.04
CA TYR A 136 -39.61 18.65 0.93
C TYR A 136 -40.91 19.29 1.40
#